data_AF-A0A3D4RRY8-F1
#
_entry.id   AF-A0A3D4RRY8-F1
#
_cell.length_a   1.000
_cell.length_b   1.000
_cell.length_c   1.000
_cell.angle_alpha   90.00
_cell.angle_beta   90.00
_cell.angle_gamma   90.00
#
_symmetry.space_group_name_H-M   'P 1'
#
loop_
_entity.id
_entity.type
_entity.pdbx_description
1 polymer ?
#
loop_
_entity_poly.entity_id
_entity_poly.type
_entity_poly.pdbx_seq_one_letter_code
_entity_poly.pdbx_strand_id
1 'polypeptide(L)'
;MAKNLKLRIKVEFVETEEDVSSDRHPEEQADGSFSLVLPEADELTISALDRAALDVSFPALREALSGHLAEAGKKTPAGNRAPEPGGRPAGASVRRPSGR
;
A
#
# COMPACT_ATOMS: atom_id res chain seq x y z
N MET A 1 25.15 6.15 -0.09
CA MET A 1 24.79 5.33 -1.27
C MET A 1 23.26 5.31 -1.37
N ALA A 2 22.69 5.84 -2.46
CA ALA A 2 21.24 5.71 -2.70
C ALA A 2 20.90 4.23 -2.89
N LYS A 3 19.77 3.79 -2.34
CA LYS A 3 19.31 2.40 -2.48
C LYS A 3 18.43 2.30 -3.71
N ASN A 4 18.73 1.35 -4.59
CA ASN A 4 17.90 1.05 -5.77
C ASN A 4 16.68 0.22 -5.36
N LEU A 5 15.53 0.46 -5.98
CA LEU A 5 14.33 -0.35 -5.81
C LEU A 5 14.25 -1.38 -6.95
N LYS A 6 13.99 -2.65 -6.60
CA LYS A 6 13.76 -3.72 -7.58
C LYS A 6 12.32 -4.20 -7.47
N LEU A 7 11.52 -3.90 -8.49
CA LEU A 7 10.17 -4.45 -8.65
C LEU A 7 10.25 -5.72 -9.52
N ARG A 8 9.55 -6.80 -9.15
CA ARG A 8 9.47 -8.04 -9.93
C ARG A 8 8.03 -8.52 -9.95
N ILE A 9 7.57 -8.99 -11.10
CA ILE A 9 6.30 -9.67 -11.31
C ILE A 9 6.63 -11.05 -11.88
N LYS A 10 6.00 -12.10 -11.35
CA LYS A 10 6.09 -13.48 -11.86
C LYS A 10 4.65 -13.93 -12.12
N VAL A 11 4.39 -14.42 -13.32
CA VAL A 11 3.07 -14.95 -13.72
C VAL A 11 3.25 -16.43 -13.99
N GLU A 12 2.39 -17.25 -13.39
CA GLU A 12 2.42 -18.71 -13.51
C GLU A 12 1.00 -19.22 -13.79
N PHE A 13 0.89 -20.22 -14.66
CA PHE A 13 -0.35 -20.94 -14.95
C PHE A 13 -0.18 -22.37 -14.44
N VAL A 14 -1.09 -22.82 -13.59
CA VAL A 14 -1.06 -24.13 -12.95
C VAL A 14 -2.45 -24.76 -13.08
N GLU A 15 -2.51 -26.04 -13.40
CA GLU A 15 -3.77 -26.79 -13.43
C GLU A 15 -4.29 -26.97 -11.99
N THR A 16 -5.58 -26.74 -11.78
CA THR A 16 -6.23 -26.86 -10.46
C THR A 16 -7.62 -27.49 -10.62
N GLU A 17 -8.06 -28.22 -9.58
CA GLU A 17 -9.42 -28.78 -9.46
C GLU A 17 -10.37 -27.82 -8.70
N GLU A 18 -9.91 -26.61 -8.39
CA GLU A 18 -10.70 -25.59 -7.70
C GLU A 18 -11.86 -25.07 -8.57
N ASP A 19 -12.99 -24.78 -7.92
CA ASP A 19 -14.14 -24.18 -8.58
C ASP A 19 -13.82 -22.75 -9.03
N VAL A 20 -14.35 -22.37 -10.20
CA VAL A 20 -14.24 -21.00 -10.70
C VAL A 20 -15.09 -20.07 -9.83
N SER A 21 -14.46 -19.06 -9.24
CA SER A 21 -15.17 -18.02 -8.47
C SER A 21 -16.19 -17.30 -9.36
N SER A 22 -17.44 -17.21 -8.88
CA SER A 22 -18.56 -16.65 -9.64
C SER A 22 -18.36 -15.19 -10.03
N ASP A 23 -17.59 -14.45 -9.24
CA ASP A 23 -17.34 -13.02 -9.42
C ASP A 23 -16.05 -12.72 -10.23
N ARG A 24 -15.30 -13.76 -10.64
CA ARG A 24 -13.99 -13.65 -11.33
C ARG A 24 -13.01 -12.66 -10.68
N HIS A 25 -13.13 -12.48 -9.37
CA HIS A 25 -12.25 -11.58 -8.64
C HIS A 25 -10.98 -12.32 -8.22
N PRO A 26 -9.78 -11.76 -8.42
CA PRO A 26 -8.55 -12.35 -7.91
C PRO A 26 -8.59 -12.42 -6.39
N GLU A 27 -8.13 -13.55 -5.85
CA GLU A 27 -8.03 -13.77 -4.41
C GLU A 27 -6.58 -13.57 -3.95
N GLU A 28 -6.41 -12.86 -2.85
CA GLU A 28 -5.11 -12.68 -2.22
C GLU A 28 -4.73 -13.94 -1.44
N GLN A 29 -3.53 -14.42 -1.70
CA GLN A 29 -2.93 -15.58 -1.05
C GLN A 29 -2.16 -15.16 0.19
N ALA A 30 -1.91 -16.13 1.09
CA ALA A 30 -1.19 -15.88 2.34
C ALA A 30 0.25 -15.37 2.15
N ASP A 31 0.85 -15.57 0.96
CA ASP A 31 2.18 -15.08 0.60
C ASP A 31 2.17 -13.69 -0.06
N GLY A 32 0.99 -13.06 -0.18
CA GLY A 32 0.78 -11.76 -0.83
C GLY A 32 0.73 -11.84 -2.35
N SER A 33 0.72 -13.04 -2.93
CA SER A 33 0.38 -13.23 -4.34
C SER A 33 -1.14 -13.14 -4.55
N PHE A 34 -1.55 -12.93 -5.79
CA PHE A 34 -2.96 -12.95 -6.17
C PHE A 34 -3.16 -14.06 -7.19
N SER A 35 -4.26 -14.81 -7.07
CA SER A 35 -4.60 -15.90 -7.98
C SER A 35 -6.01 -15.75 -8.53
N LEU A 36 -6.24 -16.30 -9.71
CA LEU A 36 -7.56 -16.38 -10.33
C LEU A 36 -7.70 -17.74 -11.01
N VAL A 37 -8.76 -18.46 -10.67
CA VAL A 37 -9.10 -19.73 -11.31
C VAL A 37 -9.94 -19.44 -12.55
N LEU A 38 -9.55 -20.01 -13.69
CA LEU A 38 -10.22 -19.85 -14.98
C LEU A 38 -10.88 -21.18 -15.38
N PRO A 39 -12.05 -21.17 -16.05
CA PRO A 39 -12.67 -22.38 -16.59
C PRO A 39 -11.86 -22.92 -17.76
N GLU A 40 -11.58 -24.24 -17.72
CA GLU A 40 -10.79 -24.97 -18.71
C GLU A 40 -11.32 -24.81 -20.15
N ALA A 41 -12.65 -24.74 -20.34
CA ALA A 41 -13.30 -24.83 -21.64
C ALA A 41 -13.46 -23.48 -22.39
N ASP A 42 -13.44 -22.34 -21.69
CA ASP A 42 -13.81 -21.03 -22.28
C ASP A 42 -12.67 -20.01 -22.36
N GLU A 43 -11.54 -20.19 -21.65
CA GLU A 43 -10.55 -19.11 -21.44
C GLU A 43 -9.12 -19.35 -21.94
N LEU A 44 -8.86 -20.42 -22.71
CA LEU A 44 -7.54 -20.68 -23.33
C LEU A 44 -7.24 -19.83 -24.59
N THR A 45 -7.91 -18.70 -24.76
CA THR A 45 -7.56 -17.74 -25.82
C THR A 45 -6.56 -16.73 -25.29
N ILE A 46 -5.63 -16.26 -26.14
CA ILE A 46 -4.63 -15.26 -25.76
C ILE A 46 -5.28 -14.04 -25.10
N SER A 47 -6.40 -13.57 -25.65
CA SER A 47 -7.11 -12.40 -25.12
C SER A 47 -7.73 -12.63 -23.74
N ALA A 48 -8.24 -13.83 -23.47
CA ALA A 48 -8.80 -14.17 -22.16
C ALA A 48 -7.69 -14.31 -21.11
N LEU A 49 -6.58 -14.97 -21.46
CA LEU A 49 -5.41 -15.09 -20.58
C LEU A 49 -4.75 -13.74 -20.30
N ASP A 50 -4.64 -12.86 -21.30
CA ASP A 50 -4.14 -11.48 -21.12
C ASP A 50 -5.02 -10.71 -20.13
N ARG A 51 -6.35 -10.86 -20.26
CA ARG A 51 -7.30 -10.18 -19.37
C ARG A 51 -7.21 -10.73 -17.95
N ALA A 52 -7.19 -12.04 -17.78
CA ALA A 52 -7.01 -12.69 -16.49
C ALA A 52 -5.69 -12.24 -15.82
N ALA A 53 -4.59 -12.17 -16.58
CA ALA A 53 -3.32 -11.70 -16.07
C ALA A 53 -3.38 -10.24 -15.60
N LEU A 54 -4.08 -9.37 -16.33
CA LEU A 54 -4.30 -7.98 -15.93
C LEU A 54 -5.17 -7.87 -14.68
N ASP A 55 -6.26 -8.64 -14.63
CA ASP A 55 -7.21 -8.66 -13.51
C ASP A 55 -6.49 -9.08 -12.24
N VAL A 56 -5.59 -10.08 -12.29
CA VAL A 56 -4.75 -10.51 -11.16
C VAL A 56 -3.66 -9.48 -10.82
N SER A 57 -2.99 -8.94 -11.84
CA SER A 57 -1.80 -8.10 -11.62
C SER A 57 -2.15 -6.73 -11.05
N PHE A 58 -3.30 -6.17 -11.39
CA PHE A 58 -3.64 -4.80 -11.02
C PHE A 58 -3.87 -4.61 -9.51
N PRO A 59 -4.69 -5.43 -8.82
CA PRO A 59 -4.82 -5.39 -7.36
C PRO A 59 -3.49 -5.66 -6.66
N ALA A 60 -2.75 -6.69 -7.11
CA ALA A 60 -1.44 -7.04 -6.55
C ALA A 60 -0.45 -5.86 -6.58
N LEU A 61 -0.38 -5.17 -7.72
CA LEU A 61 0.48 -4.00 -7.88
C LEU A 61 0.02 -2.84 -6.99
N ARG A 62 -1.28 -2.59 -6.92
CA ARG A 62 -1.83 -1.50 -6.13
C ARG A 62 -1.55 -1.68 -4.64
N GLU A 63 -1.75 -2.89 -4.10
CA GLU A 63 -1.48 -3.20 -2.70
C GLU A 63 0.02 -3.11 -2.39
N ALA A 64 0.87 -3.73 -3.22
CA ALA A 64 2.32 -3.68 -3.04
C ALA A 64 2.87 -2.24 -3.05
N LEU A 65 2.39 -1.40 -3.98
CA LEU A 65 2.79 0.01 -4.05
C LEU A 65 2.26 0.81 -2.86
N SER A 66 1.01 0.60 -2.46
CA SER A 66 0.41 1.30 -1.32
C SER A 66 1.14 0.97 -0.03
N GLY A 67 1.44 -0.32 0.21
CA GLY A 67 2.25 -0.76 1.34
C GLY A 67 3.66 -0.16 1.33
N HIS A 68 4.34 -0.17 0.18
CA HIS A 68 5.68 0.40 0.06
C HIS A 68 5.71 1.91 0.37
N LEU A 69 4.74 2.66 -0.17
CA LEU A 69 4.64 4.11 0.06
C LEU A 69 4.25 4.43 1.50
N ALA A 70 3.37 3.64 2.13
CA ALA A 70 3.03 3.79 3.53
C ALA A 70 4.27 3.61 4.44
N GLU A 71 5.09 2.58 4.18
CA GLU A 71 6.34 2.35 4.91
C GLU A 71 7.42 3.40 4.62
N ALA A 72 7.49 3.92 3.40
CA ALA A 72 8.37 5.04 3.05
C ALA A 72 7.96 6.33 3.78
N GLY A 73 6.66 6.60 3.90
CA GLY A 73 6.12 7.77 4.61
C GLY A 73 6.45 7.75 6.11
N LYS A 74 6.39 6.58 6.74
CA LYS A 74 6.77 6.35 8.16
C LYS A 74 8.27 6.60 8.43
N LYS A 75 9.13 6.55 7.40
CA LYS A 75 10.57 6.86 7.50
C LYS A 75 10.90 8.35 7.39
N THR A 76 9.91 9.23 7.31
CA THR A 76 10.15 10.66 7.47
C THR A 76 10.59 10.91 8.91
N PRO A 77 11.78 11.49 9.17
CA PRO A 77 12.23 11.73 10.53
C PRO A 77 11.32 12.79 11.15
N ALA A 78 10.41 12.35 12.01
CA ALA A 78 9.85 13.18 13.06
C ALA A 78 11.00 13.56 14.01
N GLY A 79 11.78 14.57 13.63
CA GLY A 79 13.00 14.88 14.37
C GLY A 79 13.85 15.98 13.77
N ASN A 80 13.26 17.04 13.22
CA ASN A 80 14.00 18.31 13.09
C ASN A 80 13.09 19.55 13.07
N ARG A 81 12.09 19.61 13.97
CA ARG A 81 11.64 20.91 14.47
C ARG A 81 12.57 21.28 15.62
N ALA A 82 13.65 21.99 15.30
CA ALA A 82 14.44 22.69 16.29
C ALA A 82 13.50 23.63 17.08
N PRO A 83 13.58 23.70 18.42
CA PRO A 83 12.96 24.80 19.14
C PRO A 83 13.68 26.09 18.74
N GLU A 84 12.95 27.02 18.13
CA GLU A 84 13.45 28.35 17.80
C GLU A 84 14.10 29.01 19.04
N PRO A 85 15.34 29.51 18.95
CA PRO A 85 15.94 30.24 20.05
C PRO A 85 15.45 31.70 20.00
N GLY A 86 14.47 32.04 20.84
CA GLY A 86 14.23 33.43 21.21
C GLY A 86 12.85 33.97 20.89
N GLY A 87 11.92 33.81 21.83
CA GLY A 87 10.66 34.54 21.91
C GLY A 87 10.27 34.77 23.37
N ARG A 88 10.82 35.84 23.95
CA ARG A 88 10.67 36.43 25.31
C ARG A 88 9.55 35.88 26.23
N PRO A 89 9.82 35.68 27.54
CA PRO A 89 8.79 35.55 28.55
C PRO A 89 8.37 36.95 29.03
N ALA A 90 7.12 37.34 28.84
CA ALA A 90 6.57 38.51 29.53
C ALA A 90 5.03 38.44 29.58
N GLY A 91 4.51 38.04 30.73
CA GLY A 91 3.07 38.05 31.01
C GLY A 91 2.76 37.55 32.41
N ALA A 92 3.58 37.94 33.39
CA ALA A 92 3.31 37.68 34.80
C ALA A 92 1.99 38.34 35.20
N SER A 93 1.14 37.55 35.86
CA SER A 93 -0.09 37.95 36.52
C SER A 93 0.08 39.27 37.30
N VAL A 94 -0.61 40.31 36.86
CA VAL A 94 -0.81 41.50 37.69
C VAL A 94 -1.91 41.17 38.71
N ARG A 95 -1.49 40.99 39.96
CA ARG A 95 -2.34 40.95 41.14
C ARG A 95 -3.08 42.28 41.28
N ARG A 96 -4.40 42.23 41.46
CA ARG A 96 -5.20 43.35 41.99
C ARG A 96 -4.81 43.63 43.44
N PRO A 97 -4.73 44.90 43.86
CA PRO A 97 -5.06 45.29 45.22
C PRO A 97 -6.34 46.13 45.27
N SER A 98 -7.06 45.84 46.35
CA SER A 98 -8.24 46.46 46.95
C SER A 98 -8.22 47.98 47.09
N GLY A 99 -9.40 48.61 46.96
CA GLY A 99 -9.65 49.94 47.52
C GLY A 99 -11.02 50.54 47.19
N ARG A 100 -12.05 50.22 48.00
CA ARG A 100 -12.85 51.14 48.83
C ARG A 100 -14.01 50.42 49.48
#